data_AF-W4PY82-F1
#
_entry.id   AF-W4PY82-F1
#
_cell.length_a   1.000
_cell.length_b   1.000
_cell.length_c   1.000
_cell.angle_alpha   90.00
_cell.angle_beta   90.00
_cell.angle_gamma   90.00
#
_symmetry.space_group_name_H-M   'P 1'
#
loop_
_entity.id
_entity.type
_entity.pdbx_description
1 polymer ?
#
loop_
_entity_poly.entity_id
_entity_poly.type
_entity_poly.pdbx_seq_one_letter_code
_entity_poly.pdbx_strand_id
1 'polypeptide(L)'
;MTKESRQLEARQLEKKWGEDLRWNGIERPYSPEDVIRLRGSVQIEHTLAKRGAEKLWRLMHEEDYVNALGALTGNQAVQQVKAGLKAIYLSGWQVAADANLAGQMYPDQSLYPANSVPSVVKRINQALQRADQIQHMEGEGDIDYFAPIVADAEAGFGGQLNVFELMKGMIESGAAGVHFEDQLASEKKCGHLGGKVLIPTQTAVRNLTAARLAADVSGVPTIIIARTDADAADLITSDIDPADRPFITGERTPEGFYRTNAGIDQAIARGLAYAPYADLIWCETSKPSLEEAKQFADAIHAQFPGKMLAIIVPHLSIGKQILIRKQLKRIKWN
;
A
#
# COMPACT_ATOMS: atom_id res chain seq x y z
N MET A 1 11.83 -4.98 -31.76
CA MET A 1 10.50 -5.61 -31.55
C MET A 1 9.57 -5.16 -32.67
N THR A 2 8.97 -6.09 -33.42
CA THR A 2 8.06 -5.74 -34.54
C THR A 2 6.70 -5.26 -34.02
N LYS A 3 5.89 -4.62 -34.87
CA LYS A 3 4.52 -4.21 -34.50
C LYS A 3 3.64 -5.42 -34.16
N GLU A 4 3.79 -6.51 -34.90
CA GLU A 4 3.06 -7.77 -34.69
C GLU A 4 3.42 -8.42 -33.34
N SER A 5 4.71 -8.41 -32.95
CA SER A 5 5.16 -8.90 -31.65
C SER A 5 4.53 -8.12 -30.48
N ARG A 6 4.43 -6.78 -30.60
CA ARG A 6 3.76 -5.96 -29.57
C ARG A 6 2.26 -6.26 -29.45
N GLN A 7 1.59 -6.50 -30.57
CA GLN A 7 0.17 -6.89 -30.57
C GLN A 7 -0.06 -8.29 -30.00
N LEU A 8 0.91 -9.19 -30.14
CA LEU A 8 0.84 -10.51 -29.49
C LEU A 8 0.99 -10.39 -27.97
N GLU A 9 1.96 -9.61 -27.49
CA GLU A 9 2.15 -9.38 -26.05
C GLU A 9 0.94 -8.70 -25.40
N ALA A 10 0.33 -7.72 -26.08
CA ALA A 10 -0.87 -7.05 -25.58
C ALA A 10 -2.05 -8.03 -25.42
N ARG A 11 -2.29 -8.91 -26.41
CA ARG A 11 -3.31 -9.96 -26.33
C ARG A 11 -3.04 -10.98 -25.23
N GLN A 12 -1.78 -11.33 -24.99
CA GLN A 12 -1.41 -12.22 -23.90
C GLN A 12 -1.67 -11.58 -22.53
N LEU A 13 -1.38 -10.29 -22.39
CA LEU A 13 -1.64 -9.54 -21.17
C LEU A 13 -3.14 -9.38 -20.93
N GLU A 14 -3.92 -9.08 -21.97
CA GLU A 14 -5.39 -9.02 -21.93
C GLU A 14 -5.97 -10.35 -21.45
N LYS A 15 -5.54 -11.47 -22.05
CA LYS A 15 -5.94 -12.82 -21.63
C LYS A 15 -5.59 -13.07 -20.16
N LYS A 16 -4.39 -12.70 -19.72
CA LYS A 16 -3.97 -12.84 -18.32
C LYS A 16 -4.89 -12.04 -17.38
N TRP A 17 -5.24 -10.81 -17.71
CA TRP A 17 -6.15 -10.00 -16.89
C TRP A 17 -7.58 -10.56 -16.85
N GLY A 18 -8.06 -11.18 -17.94
CA GLY A 18 -9.40 -11.76 -18.01
C GLY A 18 -9.55 -13.14 -17.38
N GLU A 19 -8.49 -13.96 -17.33
CA GLU A 19 -8.57 -15.36 -16.88
C GLU A 19 -7.99 -15.61 -15.48
N ASP A 20 -7.05 -14.78 -15.02
CA ASP A 20 -6.36 -14.99 -13.74
C ASP A 20 -7.17 -14.38 -12.58
N LEU A 21 -7.53 -15.22 -11.60
CA LEU A 21 -8.26 -14.82 -10.39
C LEU A 21 -7.58 -13.69 -9.61
N ARG A 22 -6.24 -13.53 -9.75
CA ARG A 22 -5.49 -12.41 -9.17
C ARG A 22 -6.06 -11.04 -9.55
N TRP A 23 -6.70 -10.91 -10.71
CA TRP A 23 -7.19 -9.63 -11.24
C TRP A 23 -8.71 -9.47 -11.13
N ASN A 24 -9.41 -10.42 -10.51
CA ASN A 24 -10.85 -10.35 -10.36
C ASN A 24 -11.25 -9.08 -9.57
N GLY A 25 -12.14 -8.27 -10.14
CA GLY A 25 -12.60 -7.02 -9.52
C GLY A 25 -11.56 -5.89 -9.49
N ILE A 26 -10.49 -5.98 -10.30
CA ILE A 26 -9.49 -4.91 -10.46
C ILE A 26 -9.70 -4.17 -11.78
N GLU A 27 -10.04 -2.88 -11.69
CA GLU A 27 -10.22 -1.99 -12.82
C GLU A 27 -8.89 -1.36 -13.29
N ARG A 28 -8.77 -1.17 -14.60
CA ARG A 28 -7.66 -0.46 -15.24
C ARG A 28 -8.23 0.54 -16.25
N PRO A 29 -8.09 1.86 -16.03
CA PRO A 29 -8.53 2.87 -16.99
C PRO A 29 -7.49 3.09 -18.12
N TYR A 30 -6.82 2.02 -18.55
CA TYR A 30 -5.82 2.00 -19.63
C TYR A 30 -5.79 0.60 -20.26
N SER A 31 -5.31 0.49 -21.49
CA SER A 31 -5.33 -0.79 -22.21
C SER A 31 -4.03 -1.60 -22.05
N PRO A 32 -4.04 -2.90 -22.36
CA PRO A 32 -2.82 -3.71 -22.47
C PRO A 32 -1.81 -3.11 -23.46
N GLU A 33 -2.27 -2.51 -24.56
CA GLU A 33 -1.40 -1.86 -25.56
C GLU A 33 -0.64 -0.67 -24.96
N ASP A 34 -1.26 0.08 -24.04
CA ASP A 34 -0.59 1.16 -23.33
C ASP A 34 0.55 0.64 -22.46
N VAL A 35 0.33 -0.49 -21.77
CA VAL A 35 1.38 -1.15 -20.97
C VAL A 35 2.56 -1.57 -21.85
N ILE A 36 2.29 -2.28 -22.95
CA ILE A 36 3.35 -2.74 -23.88
C ILE A 36 4.08 -1.55 -24.51
N ARG A 37 3.37 -0.46 -24.79
CA ARG A 37 3.95 0.77 -25.35
C ARG A 37 4.95 1.43 -24.39
N LEU A 38 4.70 1.36 -23.08
CA LEU A 38 5.54 1.97 -22.05
C LEU A 38 6.68 1.07 -21.54
N ARG A 39 6.60 -0.25 -21.77
CA ARG A 39 7.59 -1.25 -21.32
C ARG A 39 8.99 -1.08 -21.92
N GLY A 40 9.09 -0.52 -23.13
CA GLY A 40 10.35 -0.50 -23.88
C GLY A 40 10.63 -1.84 -24.56
N SER A 41 11.88 -2.03 -25.02
CA SER A 41 12.24 -3.19 -25.86
C SER A 41 12.63 -4.46 -25.08
N VAL A 42 12.90 -4.35 -23.78
CA VAL A 42 13.38 -5.44 -22.93
C VAL A 42 12.62 -5.39 -21.60
N GLN A 43 12.00 -6.51 -21.23
CA GLN A 43 11.43 -6.68 -19.89
C GLN A 43 12.56 -7.06 -18.91
N ILE A 44 12.77 -6.21 -17.91
CA ILE A 44 13.66 -6.54 -16.80
C ILE A 44 12.89 -7.42 -15.82
N GLU A 45 13.50 -8.53 -15.41
CA GLU A 45 12.91 -9.45 -14.43
C GLU A 45 13.15 -8.96 -13.01
N HIS A 46 12.08 -8.88 -12.22
CA HIS A 46 12.10 -8.45 -10.81
C HIS A 46 11.74 -9.60 -9.88
N THR A 47 12.63 -10.60 -9.79
CA THR A 47 12.38 -11.89 -9.12
C THR A 47 11.83 -11.75 -7.70
N LEU A 48 12.44 -10.90 -6.86
CA LEU A 48 12.03 -10.75 -5.46
C LEU A 48 10.65 -10.08 -5.33
N ALA A 49 10.38 -9.05 -6.13
CA ALA A 49 9.07 -8.39 -6.13
C ALA A 49 7.97 -9.35 -6.59
N LYS A 50 8.21 -10.12 -7.66
CA LYS A 50 7.26 -11.10 -8.18
C LYS A 50 6.98 -12.23 -7.20
N ARG A 51 8.03 -12.91 -6.71
CA ARG A 51 7.88 -13.98 -5.70
C ARG A 51 7.24 -13.47 -4.42
N GLY A 52 7.64 -12.29 -3.96
CA GLY A 52 7.08 -11.66 -2.78
C GLY A 52 5.59 -11.35 -2.94
N ALA A 53 5.20 -10.73 -4.06
CA ALA A 53 3.80 -10.39 -4.33
C ALA A 53 2.92 -11.64 -4.46
N GLU A 54 3.38 -12.67 -5.18
CA GLU A 54 2.67 -13.95 -5.31
C GLU A 54 2.54 -14.66 -3.95
N LYS A 55 3.61 -14.66 -3.14
CA LYS A 55 3.57 -15.22 -1.78
C LYS A 55 2.63 -14.44 -0.86
N LEU A 56 2.64 -13.11 -0.92
CA LEU A 56 1.75 -12.27 -0.13
C LEU A 56 0.28 -12.50 -0.52
N TRP A 57 -0.02 -12.54 -1.81
CA TRP A 57 -1.35 -12.89 -2.32
C TRP A 57 -1.85 -14.21 -1.75
N ARG A 58 -1.01 -15.26 -1.83
CA ARG A 58 -1.33 -16.58 -1.29
C ARG A 58 -1.57 -16.54 0.23
N LEU A 59 -0.67 -15.92 0.99
CA LEU A 59 -0.80 -15.80 2.45
C LEU A 59 -2.11 -15.11 2.86
N MET A 60 -2.55 -14.07 2.14
CA MET A 60 -3.81 -13.38 2.44
C MET A 60 -5.07 -14.22 2.19
N HIS A 61 -4.98 -15.30 1.40
CA HIS A 61 -6.09 -16.20 1.10
C HIS A 61 -6.06 -17.51 1.91
N GLU A 62 -4.86 -17.96 2.30
CA GLU A 62 -4.67 -19.23 3.02
C GLU A 62 -4.66 -19.06 4.55
N GLU A 63 -4.29 -17.87 5.05
CA GLU A 63 -4.24 -17.58 6.48
C GLU A 63 -5.46 -16.76 6.92
N ASP A 64 -5.89 -16.93 8.18
CA ASP A 64 -6.95 -16.10 8.78
C ASP A 64 -6.62 -14.60 8.72
N TYR A 65 -5.33 -14.27 8.87
CA TYR A 65 -4.77 -12.93 8.72
C TYR A 65 -3.25 -13.00 8.56
N VAL A 66 -2.66 -11.96 7.97
CA VAL A 66 -1.20 -11.77 7.91
C VAL A 66 -0.82 -10.59 8.79
N ASN A 67 -0.08 -10.84 9.87
CA ASN A 67 0.44 -9.79 10.74
C ASN A 67 1.92 -9.51 10.46
N ALA A 68 2.31 -8.25 10.60
CA ALA A 68 3.68 -7.80 10.41
C ALA A 68 4.06 -6.77 11.49
N LEU A 69 5.35 -6.51 11.63
CA LEU A 69 5.92 -5.45 12.47
C LEU A 69 6.77 -4.52 11.61
N GLY A 70 6.83 -3.24 12.02
CA GLY A 70 7.70 -2.25 11.39
C GLY A 70 9.19 -2.63 11.51
N ALA A 71 9.90 -2.73 10.39
CA ALA A 71 11.34 -2.91 10.34
C ALA A 71 11.99 -1.74 9.60
N LEU A 72 12.98 -1.09 10.22
CA LEU A 72 13.79 -0.01 9.62
C LEU A 72 15.24 -0.45 9.32
N THR A 73 15.60 -1.69 9.69
CA THR A 73 16.90 -2.30 9.37
C THR A 73 16.73 -3.75 8.90
N GLY A 74 17.72 -4.24 8.13
CA GLY A 74 17.73 -5.63 7.69
C GLY A 74 17.79 -6.65 8.83
N ASN A 75 18.52 -6.38 9.90
CA ASN A 75 18.60 -7.31 11.04
C ASN A 75 17.28 -7.42 11.80
N GLN A 76 16.53 -6.32 11.95
CA GLN A 76 15.18 -6.40 12.52
C GLN A 76 14.29 -7.33 11.71
N ALA A 77 14.30 -7.20 10.38
CA ALA A 77 13.54 -8.07 9.48
C ALA A 77 13.98 -9.54 9.59
N VAL A 78 15.30 -9.82 9.64
CA VAL A 78 15.80 -11.20 9.86
C VAL A 78 15.28 -11.77 11.18
N GLN A 79 15.30 -11.00 12.27
CA GLN A 79 14.79 -11.47 13.56
C GLN A 79 13.28 -11.66 13.56
N GLN A 80 12.52 -10.81 12.88
CA GLN A 80 11.08 -10.96 12.69
C GLN A 80 10.74 -12.29 12.00
N VAL A 81 11.46 -12.63 10.93
CA VAL A 81 11.26 -13.90 10.21
C VAL A 81 11.70 -15.10 11.05
N LYS A 82 12.84 -15.01 11.75
CA LYS A 82 13.28 -16.05 12.71
C LYS A 82 12.29 -16.27 13.84
N ALA A 83 11.58 -15.23 14.26
CA ALA A 83 10.53 -15.31 15.27
C ALA A 83 9.19 -15.85 14.72
N GLY A 84 9.12 -16.17 13.41
CA GLY A 84 7.96 -16.80 12.77
C GLY A 84 6.99 -15.83 12.10
N LEU A 85 7.31 -14.54 11.96
CA LEU A 85 6.48 -13.63 11.17
C LEU A 85 6.59 -13.95 9.67
N LYS A 86 5.43 -13.98 9.00
CA LYS A 86 5.31 -14.36 7.58
C LYS A 86 5.44 -13.17 6.62
N ALA A 87 5.45 -11.94 7.12
CA ALA A 87 5.57 -10.72 6.33
C ALA A 87 6.29 -9.61 7.13
N ILE A 88 6.84 -8.64 6.42
CA ILE A 88 7.55 -7.48 6.97
C ILE A 88 6.80 -6.22 6.58
N TYR A 89 6.60 -5.31 7.52
CA TYR A 89 6.09 -3.97 7.23
C TYR A 89 7.25 -2.97 7.27
N LEU A 90 7.36 -2.12 6.26
CA LEU A 90 8.35 -1.07 6.20
C LEU A 90 7.64 0.29 6.28
N SER A 91 7.74 0.92 7.45
CA SER A 91 7.06 2.17 7.79
C SER A 91 7.79 3.40 7.25
N GLY A 92 7.08 4.29 6.56
CA GLY A 92 7.59 5.60 6.13
C GLY A 92 7.95 6.49 7.31
N TRP A 93 7.13 6.47 8.37
CA TRP A 93 7.43 7.12 9.66
C TRP A 93 8.79 6.67 10.24
N GLN A 94 9.09 5.37 10.28
CA GLN A 94 10.37 4.88 10.81
C GLN A 94 11.55 5.29 9.92
N VAL A 95 11.33 5.34 8.60
CA VAL A 95 12.33 5.83 7.64
C VAL A 95 12.59 7.32 7.85
N ALA A 96 11.55 8.14 7.98
CA ALA A 96 11.67 9.56 8.31
C ALA A 96 12.44 9.77 9.62
N ALA A 97 12.14 8.98 10.64
CA ALA A 97 12.76 9.13 11.95
C ALA A 97 14.25 8.76 11.97
N ASP A 98 14.65 7.64 11.35
CA ASP A 98 15.97 7.06 11.64
C ASP A 98 16.62 6.23 10.49
N ALA A 99 16.05 6.21 9.28
CA ALA A 99 16.61 5.37 8.19
C ALA A 99 16.55 6.00 6.79
N ASN A 100 16.33 7.31 6.68
CA ASN A 100 16.25 8.00 5.39
C ASN A 100 17.61 8.44 4.85
N LEU A 101 17.64 8.75 3.55
CA LEU A 101 18.86 9.09 2.82
C LEU A 101 19.36 10.53 3.04
N ALA A 102 18.59 11.40 3.69
CA ALA A 102 19.11 12.71 4.09
C ALA A 102 19.98 12.63 5.36
N GLY A 103 19.93 11.51 6.08
CA GLY A 103 20.66 11.32 7.34
C GLY A 103 20.19 12.25 8.46
N GLN A 104 18.98 12.79 8.36
CA GLN A 104 18.36 13.65 9.36
C GLN A 104 17.20 12.90 10.04
N MET A 105 16.97 13.20 11.31
CA MET A 105 15.75 12.80 12.00
C MET A 105 14.61 13.74 11.58
N TYR A 106 13.59 13.18 10.93
CA TYR A 106 12.41 13.93 10.51
C TYR A 106 11.13 13.49 11.24
N PRO A 107 10.16 14.40 11.43
CA PRO A 107 8.79 14.00 11.63
C PRO A 107 8.22 13.39 10.35
N ASP A 108 7.11 12.69 10.49
CA ASP A 108 6.44 12.00 9.40
C ASP A 108 5.56 12.95 8.56
N GLN A 109 6.24 13.69 7.68
CA GLN A 109 5.67 14.73 6.80
C GLN A 109 6.29 14.72 5.39
N SER A 110 6.68 13.54 4.88
CA SER A 110 7.26 13.38 3.53
C SER A 110 8.50 14.27 3.23
N LEU A 111 9.27 14.65 4.26
CA LEU A 111 10.43 15.54 4.12
C LEU A 111 11.67 14.87 3.50
N TYR A 112 11.75 13.54 3.60
CA TYR A 112 12.92 12.80 3.20
C TYR A 112 12.96 12.54 1.68
N PRO A 113 14.15 12.26 1.09
CA PRO A 113 14.27 11.95 -0.33
C PRO A 113 13.41 10.73 -0.72
N ALA A 114 12.58 10.85 -1.76
CA ALA A 114 11.58 9.84 -2.15
C ALA A 114 12.14 8.42 -2.38
N ASN A 115 13.42 8.29 -2.69
CA ASN A 115 14.11 7.00 -2.85
C ASN A 115 14.57 6.35 -1.52
N SER A 116 14.24 6.94 -0.37
CA SER A 116 14.64 6.41 0.94
C SER A 116 13.97 5.08 1.29
N VAL A 117 12.65 4.98 1.14
CA VAL A 117 11.95 3.72 1.41
C VAL A 117 12.41 2.60 0.45
N PRO A 118 12.50 2.81 -0.88
CA PRO A 118 13.13 1.83 -1.78
C PRO A 118 14.51 1.35 -1.33
N SER A 119 15.37 2.27 -0.86
CA SER A 119 16.69 1.91 -0.32
C SER A 119 16.59 0.94 0.86
N VAL A 120 15.64 1.15 1.77
CA VAL A 120 15.43 0.26 2.93
C VAL A 120 14.77 -1.06 2.53
N VAL A 121 13.85 -1.09 1.56
CA VAL A 121 13.32 -2.34 0.97
C VAL A 121 14.48 -3.20 0.46
N LYS A 122 15.39 -2.60 -0.33
CA LYS A 122 16.56 -3.30 -0.87
C LYS A 122 17.47 -3.80 0.25
N ARG A 123 17.72 -2.99 1.28
CA ARG A 123 18.53 -3.38 2.46
C ARG A 123 17.93 -4.56 3.21
N ILE A 124 16.61 -4.59 3.38
CA ILE A 124 15.90 -5.70 4.03
C ILE A 124 16.06 -6.97 3.19
N ASN A 125 15.77 -6.90 1.88
CA ASN A 125 15.92 -8.05 0.98
C ASN A 125 17.35 -8.61 0.96
N GLN A 126 18.38 -7.75 0.99
CA GLN A 126 19.78 -8.18 1.08
C GLN A 126 20.11 -8.88 2.40
N ALA A 127 19.53 -8.44 3.52
CA ALA A 127 19.73 -9.10 4.81
C ALA A 127 19.04 -10.48 4.87
N LEU A 128 17.81 -10.58 4.35
CA LEU A 128 17.09 -11.84 4.23
C LEU A 128 17.82 -12.82 3.31
N GLN A 129 18.32 -12.33 2.16
CA GLN A 129 19.14 -13.12 1.25
C GLN A 129 20.41 -13.64 1.92
N ARG A 130 21.08 -12.82 2.74
CA ARG A 130 22.26 -13.29 3.47
C ARG A 130 21.92 -14.38 4.47
N ALA A 131 20.81 -14.25 5.19
CA ALA A 131 20.35 -15.26 6.14
C ALA A 131 19.99 -16.58 5.45
N ASP A 132 19.31 -16.50 4.29
CA ASP A 132 19.02 -17.65 3.42
C ASP A 132 20.29 -18.35 2.94
N GLN A 133 21.28 -17.59 2.45
CA GLN A 133 22.57 -18.13 2.00
C GLN A 133 23.31 -18.89 3.11
N ILE A 134 23.25 -18.39 4.35
CA ILE A 134 23.86 -19.04 5.52
C ILE A 134 23.15 -20.38 5.78
N GLN A 135 21.81 -20.38 5.85
CA GLN A 135 21.03 -21.61 6.05
C GLN A 135 21.29 -22.64 4.94
N HIS A 136 21.33 -22.19 3.68
CA HIS A 136 21.62 -23.05 2.55
C HIS A 136 23.03 -23.65 2.59
N MET A 137 24.03 -22.86 3.02
CA MET A 137 25.41 -23.31 3.17
C MET A 137 25.58 -24.32 4.32
N GLU A 138 24.93 -24.07 5.45
CA GLU A 138 24.97 -24.94 6.64
C GLU A 138 24.23 -26.26 6.40
N GLY A 139 23.25 -26.27 5.48
CA GLY A 139 22.47 -27.47 5.18
C GLY A 139 21.48 -27.86 6.29
N GLU A 140 21.27 -26.96 7.26
CA GLU A 140 20.41 -27.15 8.41
C GLU A 140 19.38 -26.02 8.48
N GLY A 141 18.14 -26.34 8.89
CA GLY A 141 17.03 -25.38 9.00
C GLY A 141 16.12 -25.32 7.77
N ASP A 142 14.92 -24.79 7.97
CA ASP A 142 13.82 -24.79 7.00
C ASP A 142 13.09 -23.42 6.91
N ILE A 143 13.72 -22.35 7.44
CA ILE A 143 13.11 -21.03 7.46
C ILE A 143 13.07 -20.46 6.04
N ASP A 144 11.89 -20.07 5.57
CA ASP A 144 11.73 -19.29 4.34
C ASP A 144 12.00 -17.80 4.62
N TYR A 145 13.27 -17.42 4.49
CA TYR A 145 13.73 -16.06 4.78
C TYR A 145 13.16 -14.98 3.85
N PHE A 146 12.71 -15.33 2.65
CA PHE A 146 12.15 -14.37 1.70
C PHE A 146 10.68 -14.06 2.05
N ALA A 147 10.47 -13.42 3.20
CA ALA A 147 9.17 -12.91 3.62
C ALA A 147 8.78 -11.68 2.76
N PRO A 148 7.53 -11.58 2.28
CA PRO A 148 7.05 -10.41 1.55
C PRO A 148 7.16 -9.13 2.37
N ILE A 149 7.61 -8.06 1.70
CA ILE A 149 7.72 -6.72 2.29
C ILE A 149 6.55 -5.87 1.78
N VAL A 150 5.75 -5.33 2.71
CA VAL A 150 4.74 -4.30 2.43
C VAL A 150 5.36 -2.95 2.82
N ALA A 151 5.49 -2.05 1.85
CA ALA A 151 6.22 -0.80 2.00
C ALA A 151 5.33 0.44 1.88
N ASP A 152 5.69 1.46 2.65
CA ASP A 152 5.04 2.76 2.69
C ASP A 152 5.49 3.65 1.53
N ALA A 153 4.56 4.04 0.66
CA ALA A 153 4.81 4.99 -0.43
C ALA A 153 4.25 6.39 -0.15
N GLU A 154 3.83 6.67 1.08
CA GLU A 154 3.28 7.96 1.48
C GLU A 154 2.11 8.36 0.54
N ALA A 155 2.00 9.66 0.25
CA ALA A 155 1.15 10.19 -0.82
C ALA A 155 1.84 10.21 -2.19
N GLY A 156 2.98 9.52 -2.36
CA GLY A 156 3.70 9.43 -3.63
C GLY A 156 4.64 10.59 -3.98
N PHE A 157 4.96 11.48 -3.01
CA PHE A 157 5.94 12.56 -3.14
C PHE A 157 5.69 13.55 -4.30
N GLY A 158 4.44 13.72 -4.73
CA GLY A 158 4.08 14.66 -5.78
C GLY A 158 2.85 14.21 -6.58
N GLY A 159 2.94 14.31 -7.91
CA GLY A 159 1.88 13.92 -8.83
C GLY A 159 1.98 12.47 -9.30
N GLN A 160 1.18 12.10 -10.31
CA GLN A 160 1.10 10.72 -10.80
C GLN A 160 2.43 10.18 -11.36
N LEU A 161 3.29 11.04 -11.90
CA LEU A 161 4.62 10.62 -12.37
C LEU A 161 5.56 10.30 -11.21
N ASN A 162 5.46 11.03 -10.09
CA ASN A 162 6.20 10.71 -8.86
C ASN A 162 5.73 9.36 -8.30
N VAL A 163 4.40 9.13 -8.27
CA VAL A 163 3.81 7.86 -7.87
C VAL A 163 4.29 6.70 -8.75
N PHE A 164 4.30 6.89 -10.07
CA PHE A 164 4.77 5.88 -11.02
C PHE A 164 6.24 5.51 -10.78
N GLU A 165 7.13 6.51 -10.68
CA GLU A 165 8.56 6.27 -10.44
C GLU A 165 8.83 5.68 -9.04
N LEU A 166 8.08 6.10 -8.02
CA LEU A 166 8.21 5.52 -6.69
C LEU A 166 7.79 4.05 -6.67
N MET A 167 6.64 3.72 -7.27
CA MET A 167 6.17 2.33 -7.37
C MET A 167 7.17 1.47 -8.13
N LYS A 168 7.72 1.97 -9.25
CA LYS A 168 8.79 1.29 -9.98
C LYS A 168 10.04 1.07 -9.12
N GLY A 169 10.48 2.09 -8.37
CA GLY A 169 11.61 1.98 -7.45
C GLY A 169 11.37 0.96 -6.31
N MET A 170 10.14 0.85 -5.81
CA MET A 170 9.74 -0.18 -4.84
C MET A 170 9.84 -1.59 -5.42
N ILE A 171 9.35 -1.78 -6.65
CA ILE A 171 9.42 -3.06 -7.37
C ILE A 171 10.87 -3.45 -7.67
N GLU A 172 11.67 -2.52 -8.18
CA GLU A 172 13.10 -2.73 -8.44
C GLU A 172 13.86 -3.14 -7.16
N SER A 173 13.42 -2.63 -6.00
CA SER A 173 13.98 -2.96 -4.69
C SER A 173 13.45 -4.27 -4.11
N GLY A 174 12.42 -4.86 -4.70
CA GLY A 174 11.85 -6.15 -4.31
C GLY A 174 10.67 -6.08 -3.33
N ALA A 175 9.89 -5.00 -3.33
CA ALA A 175 8.68 -4.90 -2.52
C ALA A 175 7.58 -5.85 -3.04
N ALA A 176 6.86 -6.50 -2.13
CA ALA A 176 5.75 -7.39 -2.44
C ALA A 176 4.41 -6.64 -2.52
N GLY A 177 4.24 -5.65 -1.65
CA GLY A 177 3.08 -4.76 -1.62
C GLY A 177 3.47 -3.34 -1.30
N VAL A 178 2.66 -2.39 -1.75
CA VAL A 178 2.89 -0.96 -1.56
C VAL A 178 1.56 -0.29 -1.22
N HIS A 179 1.56 0.60 -0.23
CA HIS A 179 0.39 1.40 0.10
C HIS A 179 0.59 2.87 -0.26
N PHE A 180 -0.47 3.48 -0.79
CA PHE A 180 -0.56 4.92 -1.07
C PHE A 180 -1.73 5.51 -0.30
N GLU A 181 -1.56 6.72 0.23
CA GLU A 181 -2.61 7.45 0.95
C GLU A 181 -3.13 8.67 0.18
N ASP A 182 -4.32 9.13 0.56
CA ASP A 182 -5.06 10.21 -0.09
C ASP A 182 -4.84 11.60 0.55
N GLN A 183 -3.69 11.79 1.20
CA GLN A 183 -3.26 13.10 1.68
C GLN A 183 -2.55 13.91 0.58
N LEU A 184 -2.53 15.23 0.73
CA LEU A 184 -1.70 16.12 -0.06
C LEU A 184 -0.23 15.92 0.29
N ALA A 185 0.60 15.50 -0.67
CA ALA A 185 2.00 15.13 -0.42
C ALA A 185 2.85 16.22 0.24
N SER A 186 2.62 17.50 -0.06
CA SER A 186 3.36 18.63 0.54
C SER A 186 2.93 18.96 1.96
N GLU A 187 1.74 18.53 2.37
CA GLU A 187 1.17 18.73 3.71
C GLU A 187 0.86 17.38 4.36
N LYS A 188 1.61 16.34 3.96
CA LYS A 188 1.43 15.00 4.47
C LYS A 188 1.69 15.00 5.96
N LYS A 189 0.88 14.27 6.72
CA LYS A 189 1.14 14.04 8.14
C LYS A 189 0.90 12.58 8.50
N CYS A 190 1.57 12.14 9.56
CA CYS A 190 1.23 10.88 10.21
C CYS A 190 -0.27 10.82 10.50
N GLY A 191 -0.90 9.66 10.29
CA GLY A 191 -2.34 9.48 10.43
C GLY A 191 -2.95 9.88 11.78
N HIS A 192 -2.13 9.93 12.82
CA HIS A 192 -2.50 10.30 14.19
C HIS A 192 -2.30 11.80 14.52
N LEU A 193 -1.79 12.59 13.58
CA LEU A 193 -1.57 14.03 13.74
C LEU A 193 -2.73 14.84 13.14
N GLY A 194 -3.00 16.02 13.72
CA GLY A 194 -4.05 16.93 13.24
C GLY A 194 -3.63 17.77 12.03
N GLY A 195 -4.62 18.30 11.31
CA GLY A 195 -4.44 19.16 10.13
C GLY A 195 -3.95 18.40 8.89
N LYS A 196 -4.41 17.17 8.71
CA LYS A 196 -4.26 16.40 7.47
C LYS A 196 -5.12 17.03 6.39
N VAL A 197 -4.61 17.09 5.17
CA VAL A 197 -5.33 17.67 4.02
C VAL A 197 -5.51 16.59 2.96
N LEU A 198 -6.75 16.26 2.65
CA LEU A 198 -7.10 15.29 1.61
C LEU A 198 -6.91 15.88 0.21
N ILE A 199 -6.55 15.03 -0.75
CA ILE A 199 -6.73 15.31 -2.18
C ILE A 199 -8.13 14.87 -2.64
N PRO A 200 -8.65 15.39 -3.78
CA PRO A 200 -9.92 14.91 -4.33
C PRO A 200 -9.88 13.42 -4.63
N THR A 201 -11.02 12.74 -4.50
CA THR A 201 -11.16 11.29 -4.70
C THR A 201 -10.58 10.84 -6.05
N GLN A 202 -10.91 11.54 -7.14
CA GLN A 202 -10.38 11.29 -8.48
C GLN A 202 -8.85 11.40 -8.57
N THR A 203 -8.22 12.25 -7.75
CA THR A 203 -6.76 12.41 -7.73
C THR A 203 -6.11 11.21 -7.04
N ALA A 204 -6.68 10.73 -5.93
CA ALA A 204 -6.24 9.50 -5.28
C ALA A 204 -6.42 8.28 -6.19
N VAL A 205 -7.55 8.16 -6.90
CA VAL A 205 -7.76 7.11 -7.92
C VAL A 205 -6.72 7.17 -9.04
N ARG A 206 -6.36 8.37 -9.51
CA ARG A 206 -5.28 8.55 -10.49
C ARG A 206 -3.91 8.13 -9.96
N ASN A 207 -3.64 8.32 -8.67
CA ASN A 207 -2.42 7.85 -8.03
C ASN A 207 -2.40 6.30 -7.97
N LEU A 208 -3.49 5.66 -7.54
CA LEU A 208 -3.62 4.19 -7.55
C LEU A 208 -3.47 3.61 -8.96
N THR A 209 -4.06 4.28 -9.95
CA THR A 209 -3.93 3.94 -11.37
C THR A 209 -2.47 4.02 -11.83
N ALA A 210 -1.75 5.08 -11.46
CA ALA A 210 -0.33 5.24 -11.82
C ALA A 210 0.55 4.16 -11.17
N ALA A 211 0.26 3.79 -9.92
CA ALA A 211 0.93 2.69 -9.24
C ALA A 211 0.66 1.34 -9.93
N ARG A 212 -0.59 1.05 -10.31
CA ARG A 212 -0.93 -0.17 -11.04
C ARG A 212 -0.27 -0.21 -12.41
N LEU A 213 -0.23 0.91 -13.11
CA LEU A 213 0.44 1.02 -14.41
C LEU A 213 1.94 0.73 -14.28
N ALA A 214 2.60 1.26 -13.25
CA ALA A 214 4.00 0.94 -12.97
C ALA A 214 4.22 -0.57 -12.74
N ALA A 215 3.34 -1.21 -11.96
CA ALA A 215 3.40 -2.65 -11.72
C ALA A 215 3.18 -3.49 -12.98
N ASP A 216 2.19 -3.13 -13.80
CA ASP A 216 1.88 -3.81 -15.07
C ASP A 216 3.03 -3.63 -16.09
N VAL A 217 3.63 -2.43 -16.17
CA VAL A 217 4.80 -2.14 -17.02
C VAL A 217 6.02 -2.93 -16.55
N SER A 218 6.24 -3.03 -15.24
CA SER A 218 7.28 -3.88 -14.64
C SER A 218 6.98 -5.38 -14.73
N GLY A 219 5.77 -5.79 -15.13
CA GLY A 219 5.39 -7.20 -15.26
C GLY A 219 5.26 -7.94 -13.92
N VAL A 220 5.00 -7.22 -12.82
CA VAL A 220 4.96 -7.77 -11.46
C VAL A 220 3.55 -7.64 -10.87
N PRO A 221 2.98 -8.70 -10.24
CA PRO A 221 1.64 -8.66 -9.66
C PRO A 221 1.59 -7.99 -8.26
N THR A 222 2.33 -6.90 -8.07
CA THR A 222 2.49 -6.21 -6.78
C THR A 222 1.14 -5.90 -6.13
N ILE A 223 1.06 -6.15 -4.82
CA ILE A 223 -0.15 -5.85 -4.04
C ILE A 223 -0.24 -4.33 -3.84
N ILE A 224 -1.35 -3.72 -4.24
CA ILE A 224 -1.62 -2.29 -4.07
C ILE A 224 -2.66 -2.10 -2.98
N ILE A 225 -2.31 -1.30 -1.98
CA ILE A 225 -3.18 -0.99 -0.84
C ILE A 225 -3.56 0.48 -0.93
N ALA A 226 -4.86 0.77 -0.96
CA ALA A 226 -5.35 2.15 -0.89
C ALA A 226 -5.67 2.52 0.55
N ARG A 227 -4.91 3.47 1.09
CA ARG A 227 -5.14 4.06 2.40
C ARG A 227 -5.99 5.32 2.27
N THR A 228 -6.97 5.48 3.15
CA THR A 228 -7.68 6.75 3.34
C THR A 228 -7.43 7.31 4.74
N ASP A 229 -7.21 8.62 4.81
CA ASP A 229 -7.04 9.37 6.06
C ASP A 229 -8.28 10.18 6.47
N ALA A 230 -9.39 10.01 5.74
CA ALA A 230 -10.63 10.78 5.88
C ALA A 230 -11.38 10.59 7.21
N ASP A 231 -11.02 9.59 8.02
CA ASP A 231 -11.57 9.42 9.36
C ASP A 231 -11.26 10.62 10.27
N ALA A 232 -10.07 11.22 10.12
CA ALA A 232 -9.62 12.32 10.96
C ALA A 232 -9.19 13.57 10.19
N ALA A 233 -9.14 13.52 8.85
CA ALA A 233 -8.81 14.67 8.02
C ALA A 233 -10.04 15.54 7.76
N ASP A 234 -10.04 16.75 8.32
CA ASP A 234 -11.14 17.73 8.20
C ASP A 234 -10.87 18.82 7.16
N LEU A 235 -9.89 18.60 6.28
CA LEU A 235 -9.51 19.50 5.19
C LEU A 235 -9.38 18.74 3.86
N ILE A 236 -9.75 19.39 2.76
CA ILE A 236 -9.55 18.90 1.39
C ILE A 236 -9.08 20.03 0.48
N THR A 237 -8.22 19.72 -0.48
CA THR A 237 -7.65 20.75 -1.37
C THR A 237 -8.64 21.37 -2.34
N SER A 238 -9.69 20.65 -2.76
CA SER A 238 -10.65 21.11 -3.75
C SER A 238 -12.00 20.39 -3.64
N ASP A 239 -13.06 21.09 -4.03
CA ASP A 239 -14.45 20.64 -4.13
C ASP A 239 -14.85 20.14 -5.54
N ILE A 240 -13.84 19.94 -6.41
CA ILE A 240 -14.04 19.61 -7.83
C ILE A 240 -14.74 18.26 -8.04
N ASP A 241 -14.49 17.29 -7.16
CA ASP A 241 -14.99 15.93 -7.28
C ASP A 241 -16.39 15.79 -6.66
N PRO A 242 -17.42 15.39 -7.44
CA PRO A 242 -18.76 15.17 -6.92
C PRO A 242 -18.84 14.17 -5.75
N ALA A 243 -17.94 13.18 -5.68
CA ALA A 243 -17.91 12.19 -4.60
C ALA A 243 -17.56 12.82 -3.24
N ASP A 244 -16.84 13.95 -3.24
CA ASP A 244 -16.38 14.63 -2.03
C ASP A 244 -17.38 15.68 -1.52
N ARG A 245 -18.24 16.20 -2.40
CA ARG A 245 -19.19 17.28 -2.09
C ARG A 245 -20.08 17.03 -0.88
N PRO A 246 -20.62 15.82 -0.62
CA PRO A 246 -21.46 15.56 0.56
C PRO A 246 -20.77 15.88 1.89
N PHE A 247 -19.43 15.87 1.91
CA PHE A 247 -18.64 16.09 3.12
C PHE A 247 -18.13 17.52 3.25
N ILE A 248 -18.25 18.36 2.23
CA ILE A 248 -17.71 19.72 2.24
C ILE A 248 -18.67 20.66 2.96
N THR A 249 -18.17 21.41 3.94
CA THR A 249 -19.00 22.30 4.78
C THR A 249 -19.30 23.64 4.12
N GLY A 250 -18.51 24.01 3.10
CA GLY A 250 -18.53 25.33 2.45
C GLY A 250 -17.55 26.34 3.06
N GLU A 251 -16.98 26.06 4.23
CA GLU A 251 -15.95 26.91 4.84
C GLU A 251 -14.57 26.69 4.20
N ARG A 252 -13.75 27.75 4.17
CA ARG A 252 -12.39 27.71 3.63
C ARG A 252 -11.36 28.23 4.62
N THR A 253 -10.14 27.72 4.51
CA THR A 253 -8.97 28.21 5.27
C THR A 253 -8.27 29.35 4.52
N PRO A 254 -7.39 30.13 5.18
CA PRO A 254 -6.59 31.17 4.51
C PRO A 254 -5.69 30.66 3.37
N GLU A 255 -5.21 29.42 3.47
CA GLU A 255 -4.44 28.73 2.43
C GLU A 255 -5.31 28.32 1.23
N GLY A 256 -6.63 28.37 1.38
CA GLY A 256 -7.61 28.06 0.35
C GLY A 256 -8.15 26.63 0.39
N PHE A 257 -7.82 25.82 1.40
CA PHE A 257 -8.42 24.49 1.58
C PHE A 257 -9.88 24.59 2.00
N TYR A 258 -10.67 23.58 1.67
CA TYR A 258 -12.06 23.45 2.13
C TYR A 258 -12.11 22.61 3.40
N ARG A 259 -13.00 22.97 4.33
CA ARG A 259 -13.32 22.16 5.49
C ARG A 259 -14.24 20.99 5.10
N THR A 260 -13.99 19.83 5.70
CA THR A 260 -14.83 18.63 5.53
C THR A 260 -15.34 18.08 6.86
N ASN A 261 -16.49 17.42 6.81
CA ASN A 261 -17.02 16.61 7.90
C ASN A 261 -16.26 15.28 7.94
N ALA A 262 -15.10 15.28 8.62
CA ALA A 262 -14.29 14.09 8.86
C ALA A 262 -15.07 13.00 9.60
N GLY A 263 -14.68 11.75 9.39
CA GLY A 263 -15.20 10.60 10.14
C GLY A 263 -15.39 9.36 9.27
N ILE A 264 -15.94 8.32 9.89
CA ILE A 264 -16.09 6.99 9.28
C ILE A 264 -16.90 7.03 7.99
N ASP A 265 -17.92 7.88 7.87
CA ASP A 265 -18.75 7.97 6.66
C ASP A 265 -17.94 8.52 5.47
N GLN A 266 -17.07 9.51 5.70
CA GLN A 266 -16.17 10.02 4.67
C GLN A 266 -15.13 8.97 4.28
N ALA A 267 -14.59 8.24 5.26
CA ALA A 267 -13.67 7.13 5.01
C ALA A 267 -14.33 5.99 4.21
N ILE A 268 -15.58 5.63 4.52
CA ILE A 268 -16.34 4.62 3.78
C ILE A 268 -16.52 5.04 2.32
N ALA A 269 -16.96 6.29 2.08
CA ALA A 269 -17.13 6.80 0.72
C ALA A 269 -15.83 6.73 -0.10
N ARG A 270 -14.71 7.08 0.54
CA ARG A 270 -13.36 7.00 -0.04
C ARG A 270 -12.96 5.54 -0.33
N GLY A 271 -13.13 4.65 0.63
CA GLY A 271 -12.83 3.23 0.49
C GLY A 271 -13.63 2.57 -0.65
N LEU A 272 -14.91 2.91 -0.78
CA LEU A 272 -15.76 2.45 -1.89
C LEU A 272 -15.26 2.94 -3.24
N ALA A 273 -14.84 4.20 -3.35
CA ALA A 273 -14.29 4.75 -4.58
C ALA A 273 -12.93 4.12 -4.96
N TYR A 274 -12.14 3.70 -3.98
CA TYR A 274 -10.82 3.11 -4.20
C TYR A 274 -10.85 1.60 -4.44
N ALA A 275 -11.91 0.92 -3.99
CA ALA A 275 -12.06 -0.53 -4.06
C ALA A 275 -11.79 -1.13 -5.45
N PRO A 276 -12.25 -0.56 -6.57
CA PRO A 276 -11.95 -1.11 -7.90
C PRO A 276 -10.47 -1.05 -8.28
N TYR A 277 -9.70 -0.13 -7.71
CA TYR A 277 -8.32 0.15 -8.12
C TYR A 277 -7.25 -0.44 -7.20
N ALA A 278 -7.67 -1.06 -6.08
CA ALA A 278 -6.78 -1.59 -5.06
C ALA A 278 -7.10 -3.04 -4.69
N ASP A 279 -6.05 -3.76 -4.29
CA ASP A 279 -6.14 -5.13 -3.79
C ASP A 279 -6.65 -5.14 -2.34
N LEU A 280 -6.22 -4.16 -1.54
CA LEU A 280 -6.68 -3.95 -0.16
C LEU A 280 -7.09 -2.50 0.07
N ILE A 281 -8.06 -2.29 0.96
CA ILE A 281 -8.43 -0.98 1.48
C ILE A 281 -8.02 -0.85 2.95
N TRP A 282 -7.50 0.31 3.31
CA TRP A 282 -7.09 0.65 4.67
C TRP A 282 -7.73 1.99 5.08
N CYS A 283 -8.56 1.96 6.11
CA CYS A 283 -8.99 3.17 6.82
C CYS A 283 -8.00 3.46 7.95
N GLU A 284 -7.28 4.58 7.87
CA GLU A 284 -6.49 5.04 9.00
C GLU A 284 -7.42 5.51 10.12
N THR A 285 -7.23 5.00 11.34
CA THR A 285 -8.05 5.40 12.50
C THR A 285 -7.14 5.95 13.60
N SER A 286 -7.53 7.10 14.16
CA SER A 286 -6.77 7.72 15.26
C SER A 286 -6.97 7.01 16.60
N LYS A 287 -8.11 6.31 16.75
CA LYS A 287 -8.49 5.55 17.94
C LYS A 287 -8.93 4.16 17.52
N PRO A 288 -8.27 3.09 18.00
CA PRO A 288 -8.70 1.73 17.68
C PRO A 288 -10.11 1.46 18.21
N SER A 289 -11.06 1.30 17.29
CA SER A 289 -12.46 0.96 17.57
C SER A 289 -12.86 -0.23 16.71
N LEU A 290 -13.29 -1.31 17.36
CA LEU A 290 -13.81 -2.47 16.64
C LEU A 290 -15.17 -2.21 16.01
N GLU A 291 -15.93 -1.28 16.58
CA GLU A 291 -17.23 -0.87 16.06
C GLU A 291 -17.05 -0.13 14.73
N GLU A 292 -16.15 0.85 14.68
CA GLU A 292 -15.83 1.58 13.44
C GLU A 292 -15.17 0.67 12.42
N ALA A 293 -14.25 -0.22 12.85
CA ALA A 293 -13.64 -1.20 11.96
C ALA A 293 -14.68 -2.14 11.34
N LYS A 294 -15.69 -2.57 12.13
CA LYS A 294 -16.79 -3.39 11.64
C LYS A 294 -17.69 -2.59 10.70
N GLN A 295 -18.07 -1.37 11.06
CA GLN A 295 -18.90 -0.50 10.23
C GLN A 295 -18.24 -0.26 8.86
N PHE A 296 -16.93 0.01 8.86
CA PHE A 296 -16.15 0.16 7.62
C PHE A 296 -16.17 -1.12 6.80
N ALA A 297 -15.84 -2.25 7.42
CA ALA A 297 -15.80 -3.55 6.73
C ALA A 297 -17.16 -3.93 6.13
N ASP A 298 -18.22 -3.87 6.93
CA ASP A 298 -19.59 -4.18 6.49
C ASP A 298 -20.01 -3.29 5.31
N ALA A 299 -19.68 -1.99 5.35
CA ALA A 299 -20.01 -1.06 4.27
C ALA A 299 -19.23 -1.32 2.98
N ILE A 300 -17.93 -1.63 3.07
CA ILE A 300 -17.13 -2.02 1.90
C ILE A 300 -17.65 -3.34 1.31
N HIS A 301 -17.89 -4.35 2.16
CA HIS A 301 -18.33 -5.68 1.73
C HIS A 301 -19.76 -5.69 1.19
N ALA A 302 -20.61 -4.74 1.57
CA ALA A 302 -21.93 -4.58 0.99
C ALA A 302 -21.89 -4.29 -0.53
N GLN A 303 -20.85 -3.60 -1.01
CA GLN A 303 -20.67 -3.32 -2.45
C GLN A 303 -19.60 -4.20 -3.10
N PHE A 304 -18.57 -4.58 -2.35
CA PHE A 304 -17.46 -5.40 -2.80
C PHE A 304 -17.27 -6.60 -1.87
N PRO A 305 -18.13 -7.63 -1.95
CA PRO A 305 -18.05 -8.81 -1.09
C PRO A 305 -16.67 -9.46 -1.15
N GLY A 306 -16.08 -9.73 0.02
CA GLY A 306 -14.76 -10.34 0.13
C GLY A 306 -13.57 -9.43 -0.21
N LYS A 307 -13.78 -8.12 -0.43
CA LYS A 307 -12.67 -7.17 -0.62
C LYS A 307 -11.76 -7.19 0.61
N MET A 308 -10.47 -7.42 0.40
CA MET A 308 -9.51 -7.50 1.49
C MET A 308 -9.29 -6.14 2.14
N LEU A 309 -9.08 -6.15 3.45
CA LEU A 309 -8.90 -4.95 4.27
C LEU A 309 -7.58 -5.03 5.03
N ALA A 310 -6.96 -3.88 5.26
CA ALA A 310 -5.80 -3.75 6.15
C ALA A 310 -6.14 -2.83 7.33
N ILE A 311 -5.62 -3.19 8.50
CA ILE A 311 -5.85 -2.47 9.76
C ILE A 311 -4.51 -2.24 10.44
N ILE A 312 -4.25 -1.00 10.85
CA ILE A 312 -3.14 -0.69 11.74
C ILE A 312 -3.58 -0.89 13.20
N VAL A 313 -2.72 -1.51 14.00
CA VAL A 313 -2.92 -1.61 15.46
C VAL A 313 -1.85 -0.74 16.12
N PRO A 314 -2.14 0.54 16.42
CA PRO A 314 -1.17 1.47 16.98
C PRO A 314 -0.81 1.11 18.43
N HIS A 315 0.09 1.90 19.03
CA HIS A 315 0.53 1.83 20.43
C HIS A 315 -0.63 1.95 21.42
N LEU A 316 -1.37 0.86 21.58
CA LEU A 316 -2.27 0.63 22.70
C LEU A 316 -1.48 0.04 23.86
N SER A 317 -1.94 0.25 25.09
CA SER A 317 -1.43 -0.52 26.23
C SER A 317 -1.54 -2.02 25.93
N ILE A 318 -0.58 -2.82 26.41
CA ILE A 318 -0.49 -4.27 26.15
C ILE A 318 -1.84 -4.98 26.42
N GLY A 319 -2.57 -4.57 27.47
CA GLY A 319 -3.90 -5.09 27.78
C GLY A 319 -4.93 -4.85 26.68
N LYS A 320 -4.94 -3.67 26.04
CA LYS A 320 -5.83 -3.36 24.92
C LYS A 320 -5.41 -4.06 23.62
N GLN A 321 -4.10 -4.26 23.38
CA GLN A 321 -3.63 -5.05 22.23
C GLN A 321 -4.05 -6.52 22.33
N ILE A 322 -3.95 -7.12 23.52
CA ILE A 322 -4.41 -8.50 23.76
C ILE A 322 -5.93 -8.62 23.59
N LEU A 323 -6.68 -7.61 24.05
CA LEU A 323 -8.13 -7.58 23.91
C LEU A 323 -8.54 -7.49 22.43
N ILE A 324 -7.95 -6.58 21.67
CA ILE A 324 -8.21 -6.45 20.23
C ILE A 324 -7.80 -7.71 19.48
N ARG A 325 -6.63 -8.32 19.76
CA ARG A 325 -6.25 -9.59 19.12
C ARG A 325 -7.25 -10.72 19.41
N LYS A 326 -7.75 -10.81 20.65
CA LYS A 326 -8.80 -11.78 21.02
C LYS A 326 -10.14 -11.49 20.36
N GLN A 327 -10.45 -10.21 20.11
CA GLN A 327 -11.70 -9.79 19.48
C GLN A 327 -11.66 -9.87 17.95
N LEU A 328 -10.56 -9.49 17.29
CA LEU A 328 -10.33 -9.68 15.85
C LEU A 328 -10.44 -11.16 15.45
N LYS A 329 -9.94 -12.08 16.30
CA LYS A 329 -10.12 -13.54 16.15
C LYS A 329 -11.57 -14.02 16.31
N ARG A 330 -12.45 -13.21 16.92
CA ARG A 330 -13.87 -13.53 17.10
C ARG A 330 -14.76 -12.93 16.01
N ILE A 331 -14.25 -11.96 15.26
CA ILE A 331 -14.93 -11.42 14.09
C ILE A 331 -14.77 -12.46 12.99
N LYS A 332 -15.89 -13.03 12.52
CA LYS A 332 -15.90 -13.78 11.26
C LYS A 332 -15.83 -12.75 10.15
N TRP A 333 -14.67 -12.65 9.51
CA TRP A 333 -14.43 -11.79 8.34
C TRP A 333 -14.99 -12.41 7.05
N ASN A 334 -16.05 -13.23 7.18
CA ASN A 334 -16.61 -14.05 6.11
C ASN A 334 -17.47 -13.23 5.15
#